data_AF-A0A6V7WXP5-F1
#
_entry.id   AF-A0A6V7WXP5-F1
#
_cell.length_a   1.000
_cell.length_b   1.000
_cell.length_c   1.000
_cell.angle_alpha   90.00
_cell.angle_beta   90.00
_cell.angle_gamma   90.00
#
_symmetry.space_group_name_H-M   'P 1'
#
loop_
_entity.id
_entity.type
_entity.pdbx_description
1 polymer ?
#
loop_
_entity_poly.entity_id
_entity_poly.type
_entity_poly.pdbx_seq_one_letter_code
_entity_poly.pdbx_strand_id
1 'polypeptide(L)'
;MAILFSNPIVKGLSYQGKDLLYEEYFRYTKMLLEYTQNKFGVIDGAKRLDECILLINTSIQINQAFGEMHSYMLEKYSNTFPKFFKPFFDSQH
;
A
#
# COMPACT_ATOMS: atom_id res chain seq x y z
N MET A 1 9.66 -0.18 2.10
CA MET A 1 9.09 -0.07 0.73
C MET A 1 8.82 -1.42 0.09
N ALA A 2 9.75 -2.39 0.08
CA ALA A 2 9.51 -3.70 -0.53
C ALA A 2 8.24 -4.43 -0.02
N ILE A 3 7.99 -4.38 1.30
CA ILE A 3 6.77 -4.91 1.93
C ILE A 3 5.49 -4.25 1.36
N LEU A 4 5.49 -2.93 1.19
CA LEU A 4 4.36 -2.18 0.64
C LEU A 4 4.06 -2.57 -0.81
N PHE A 5 5.10 -2.73 -1.64
CA PHE A 5 4.95 -3.12 -3.04
C PHE A 5 4.62 -4.59 -3.25
N SER A 6 4.87 -5.43 -2.24
CA SER A 6 4.54 -6.87 -2.28
C SER A 6 3.15 -7.16 -1.71
N ASN A 7 2.25 -6.17 -1.68
CA ASN A 7 0.92 -6.38 -1.12
C ASN A 7 0.04 -7.27 -2.03
N PRO A 8 -0.43 -8.44 -1.56
CA PRO A 8 -1.24 -9.35 -2.37
C PRO A 8 -2.67 -8.86 -2.63
N ILE A 9 -3.12 -7.79 -1.96
CA ILE A 9 -4.49 -7.23 -2.09
C ILE A 9 -4.64 -6.36 -3.35
N VAL A 10 -3.62 -6.30 -4.21
CA VAL A 10 -3.69 -5.56 -5.48
C VAL A 10 -4.72 -6.15 -6.46
N LYS A 11 -5.43 -5.26 -7.15
CA LYS A 11 -6.41 -5.62 -8.20
C LYS A 11 -5.68 -5.94 -9.51
N GLY A 12 -6.29 -6.79 -10.35
CA GLY A 12 -5.77 -7.09 -11.69
C GLY A 12 -4.70 -8.19 -11.78
N LEU A 13 -4.31 -8.80 -10.66
CA LEU A 13 -3.44 -9.97 -10.66
C LEU A 13 -4.20 -11.30 -10.63
N SER A 14 -3.62 -12.31 -11.27
CA SER A 14 -4.03 -13.71 -11.15
C SER A 14 -3.81 -14.22 -9.73
N TYR A 15 -4.44 -15.35 -9.39
CA TYR A 15 -4.24 -16.01 -8.10
C TYR A 15 -2.75 -16.33 -7.85
N GLN A 16 -2.07 -16.91 -8.84
CA GLN A 16 -0.63 -17.21 -8.77
C GLN A 16 0.23 -15.96 -8.54
N GLY A 17 -0.13 -14.83 -9.15
CA GLY A 17 0.56 -13.57 -8.93
C GLY A 17 0.40 -13.06 -7.48
N LYS A 18 -0.79 -13.23 -6.89
CA LYS A 18 -1.04 -12.87 -5.50
C LYS A 18 -0.29 -13.76 -4.52
N ASP A 19 -0.20 -15.06 -4.79
CA ASP A 19 0.58 -15.99 -3.99
C ASP A 19 2.08 -15.61 -3.99
N LEU A 20 2.63 -15.28 -5.16
CA LEU A 20 4.02 -14.83 -5.26
C LEU A 20 4.27 -13.55 -4.46
N LEU A 21 3.35 -12.57 -4.53
CA LEU A 21 3.47 -11.35 -3.73
C LEU A 21 3.38 -11.65 -2.23
N TYR A 22 2.53 -12.58 -1.81
CA TYR A 22 2.43 -13.00 -0.42
C TYR A 22 3.74 -13.61 0.10
N GLU A 23 4.40 -14.45 -0.71
CA GLU A 23 5.71 -15.02 -0.37
C GLU A 23 6.78 -13.94 -0.18
N GLU A 24 6.88 -12.98 -1.11
CA GLU A 24 7.84 -11.88 -1.00
C GLU A 24 7.52 -10.95 0.18
N TYR A 25 6.23 -10.65 0.41
CA TYR A 25 5.78 -9.90 1.59
C TYR A 25 6.27 -10.55 2.89
N PHE A 26 6.09 -11.87 3.01
CA PHE A 26 6.53 -12.61 4.19
C PHE A 26 8.05 -12.60 4.34
N ARG A 27 8.78 -12.83 3.24
CA ARG A 27 10.25 -12.80 3.23
C ARG A 27 10.79 -11.45 3.69
N TYR A 28 10.29 -10.35 3.13
CA TYR A 28 10.73 -9.01 3.51
C TYR A 28 10.34 -8.64 4.94
N THR A 29 9.17 -9.10 5.42
CA THR A 29 8.75 -8.89 6.81
C THR A 29 9.69 -9.60 7.78
N LYS A 30 10.09 -10.85 7.47
CA LYS A 30 11.06 -11.60 8.27
C LYS A 30 12.42 -10.92 8.30
N MET A 31 12.94 -10.49 7.15
CA MET A 31 14.22 -9.77 7.08
C MET A 31 14.18 -8.47 7.89
N LEU A 32 13.05 -7.76 7.85
CA LEU A 32 12.87 -6.53 8.63
C LEU A 32 12.81 -6.82 10.13
N LEU A 33 12.13 -7.89 10.55
CA LEU A 33 12.09 -8.33 11.95
C LEU A 33 13.50 -8.63 12.48
N GLU A 34 14.27 -9.43 11.74
CA GLU A 34 15.64 -9.78 12.11
C GLU A 34 16.51 -8.51 12.24
N TYR A 35 16.39 -7.59 11.28
CA TYR A 35 17.11 -6.32 11.34
C TYR A 35 16.70 -5.47 12.54
N THR A 36 15.40 -5.31 12.82
CA THR A 36 14.94 -4.48 13.94
C THR A 36 15.30 -5.11 15.28
N GLN A 37 15.21 -6.44 15.41
CA GLN A 37 15.61 -7.13 16.64
C GLN A 37 17.12 -7.06 16.88
N ASN A 38 17.95 -7.20 15.83
CA ASN A 38 19.39 -7.05 15.95
C ASN A 38 19.80 -5.63 16.35
N LYS A 39 19.05 -4.63 15.91
CA LYS A 39 19.37 -3.22 16.16
C LYS A 39 18.83 -2.67 17.48
N PHE A 40 17.65 -3.11 17.90
CA PHE A 40 16.90 -2.52 19.03
C PHE A 40 16.59 -3.53 20.14
N GLY A 41 16.98 -4.79 20.00
CA GLY A 41 16.63 -5.88 20.91
C GLY A 41 15.33 -6.59 20.51
N VAL A 42 15.13 -7.80 21.03
CA VAL A 42 14.05 -8.71 20.60
C VAL A 42 12.66 -8.07 20.75
N ILE A 43 12.38 -7.48 21.91
CA ILE A 43 11.06 -6.91 22.24
C ILE A 43 10.84 -5.59 21.50
N ASP A 44 11.76 -4.64 21.61
CA ASP A 44 11.57 -3.31 21.02
C ASP A 44 11.72 -3.34 19.49
N GLY A 45 12.50 -4.28 18.94
CA GLY A 45 12.55 -4.56 17.52
C GLY A 45 11.22 -5.10 16.97
N ALA A 46 10.54 -5.97 17.71
CA ALA A 46 9.21 -6.45 17.34
C ALA A 46 8.16 -5.34 17.38
N LYS A 47 8.17 -4.48 18.42
CA LYS A 47 7.28 -3.30 18.50
C LYS A 47 7.46 -2.36 17.32
N ARG A 48 8.71 -2.06 16.96
CA ARG A 48 9.01 -1.20 15.80
C ARG A 48 8.53 -1.80 14.48
N LEU A 49 8.61 -3.13 14.32
CA LEU A 49 8.03 -3.79 13.16
C LEU A 49 6.52 -3.61 13.13
N ASP A 50 5.84 -3.82 14.26
CA ASP A 50 4.39 -3.66 14.37
C ASP A 50 3.93 -2.25 13.97
N GLU A 51 4.60 -1.22 14.49
CA GLU A 51 4.38 0.17 14.08
C GLU A 51 4.56 0.38 12.56
N CYS A 52 5.59 -0.23 11.96
CA CYS A 52 5.82 -0.13 10.52
C CYS A 52 4.70 -0.79 9.71
N ILE A 53 4.25 -1.98 10.12
CA ILE A 53 3.15 -2.69 9.45
C ILE A 53 1.84 -1.90 9.59
N LEU A 54 1.58 -1.31 10.77
CA LEU A 54 0.43 -0.45 10.99
C LEU A 54 0.43 0.76 10.05
N LEU A 55 1.57 1.44 9.88
CA LEU A 55 1.71 2.57 8.96
C LEU A 55 1.47 2.14 7.50
N ILE A 56 1.98 0.98 7.09
CA ILE A 56 1.75 0.43 5.75
C ILE A 56 0.25 0.21 5.52
N ASN A 57 -0.41 -0.50 6.45
CA ASN A 57 -1.84 -0.81 6.34
C ASN A 57 -2.71 0.45 6.35
N THR A 58 -2.39 1.42 7.19
CA THR A 58 -3.08 2.72 7.26
C THR A 58 -2.93 3.46 5.94
N SER A 59 -1.73 3.46 5.34
CA SER A 59 -1.48 4.11 4.05
C SER A 59 -2.30 3.50 2.92
N ILE A 60 -2.45 2.18 2.91
CA ILE A 60 -3.27 1.46 1.93
C ILE A 60 -4.75 1.82 2.08
N GLN A 61 -5.27 1.82 3.32
CA GLN A 61 -6.67 2.17 3.60
C GLN A 61 -6.98 3.62 3.21
N ILE A 62 -6.09 4.56 3.55
CA ILE A 62 -6.22 5.96 3.15
C ILE A 62 -6.27 6.09 1.62
N ASN A 63 -5.37 5.41 0.91
CA ASN A 63 -5.36 5.42 -0.55
C ASN A 63 -6.66 4.85 -1.16
N GLN A 64 -7.20 3.78 -0.58
CA GLN A 64 -8.49 3.21 -1.00
C GLN A 64 -9.64 4.22 -0.76
N ALA A 65 -9.70 4.83 0.41
CA ALA A 65 -10.72 5.83 0.74
C ALA A 65 -10.64 7.06 -0.19
N PHE A 66 -9.44 7.53 -0.52
CA PHE A 66 -9.26 8.60 -1.51
C PHE A 66 -9.73 8.19 -2.90
N GLY A 67 -9.44 6.96 -3.33
CA GLY A 67 -9.92 6.41 -4.60
C GLY A 67 -11.45 6.37 -4.67
N GLU A 68 -12.11 5.89 -3.63
CA GLU A 68 -13.58 5.84 -3.53
C GLU A 68 -14.20 7.24 -3.52
N MET A 69 -13.64 8.14 -2.72
CA MET A 69 -14.06 9.54 -2.69
C MET A 69 -13.92 10.20 -4.06
N HIS A 70 -12.82 9.93 -4.78
CA HIS A 70 -12.61 10.45 -6.12
C HIS A 70 -13.65 9.92 -7.11
N SER A 71 -13.92 8.62 -7.11
CA SER A 71 -14.97 8.02 -7.96
C SER A 71 -16.34 8.64 -7.68
N TYR A 72 -16.71 8.82 -6.41
CA TYR A 72 -17.96 9.46 -6.02
C TYR A 72 -18.05 10.92 -6.50
N MET A 73 -16.97 11.68 -6.37
CA MET A 73 -16.92 13.07 -6.82
C MET A 73 -17.06 13.18 -8.34
N LEU A 74 -16.40 12.29 -9.10
CA LEU A 74 -16.54 12.23 -10.56
C LEU A 74 -17.97 11.88 -10.98
N GLU A 75 -18.60 10.91 -10.33
CA GLU A 75 -19.98 10.51 -10.63
C GLU A 75 -20.96 11.67 -10.37
N LYS A 76 -20.84 12.32 -9.21
CA LYS A 76 -21.79 13.34 -8.75
C LYS A 76 -21.61 14.71 -9.38
N TYR A 77 -20.38 15.07 -9.77
CA TYR A 77 -20.03 16.40 -10.27
C TYR A 77 -19.39 16.36 -11.67
N SER A 78 -19.63 15.31 -12.44
CA SER A 78 -19.12 15.14 -13.82
C SER A 78 -19.35 16.35 -14.73
N ASN A 79 -20.44 17.10 -14.50
CA ASN A 79 -20.78 18.31 -15.28
C ASN A 79 -20.16 19.61 -14.73
N THR A 80 -19.49 19.59 -13.58
CA THR A 80 -19.03 20.80 -12.85
C THR A 80 -17.52 20.83 -12.59
N PHE A 81 -16.80 19.71 -12.74
CA PHE A 81 -15.35 19.68 -12.55
C PHE A 81 -14.62 20.36 -13.74
N PRO A 82 -13.96 21.52 -13.53
CA PRO A 82 -13.17 22.13 -14.58
C PRO A 82 -12.00 21.20 -14.94
N LYS A 83 -11.63 21.20 -16.23
CA LYS A 83 -10.50 20.46 -16.85
C LYS A 83 -9.11 20.69 -16.22
N PHE A 84 -9.02 21.34 -15.06
CA PHE A 84 -7.80 21.79 -14.40
C PHE A 84 -6.93 20.65 -13.84
N PHE A 85 -7.49 19.49 -13.51
CA PHE A 85 -6.73 18.35 -12.97
C PHE A 85 -6.36 17.28 -14.00
N LYS A 86 -6.77 17.44 -15.26
CA LYS A 86 -6.53 16.47 -16.33
C LYS A 86 -5.04 16.22 -16.65
N PRO A 87 -4.13 17.21 -16.63
CA PRO A 87 -2.75 16.96 -17.08
C PRO A 87 -1.86 16.21 -16.09
N PHE A 88 -2.24 16.09 -14.80
CA PHE A 88 -1.37 15.47 -13.81
C PHE A 88 -1.43 13.94 -13.82
N PHE A 89 -2.50 13.35 -14.38
CA PHE A 89 -2.79 11.92 -14.25
C PHE A 89 -2.89 11.15 -15.59
N ASP A 90 -2.92 11.84 -16.74
CA ASP A 90 -2.84 11.19 -18.06
C ASP A 90 -1.39 10.75 -18.44
N SER A 91 -0.40 10.95 -17.56
CA SER A 91 1.02 10.60 -17.80
C SER A 91 1.44 9.22 -17.27
N GLN A 92 0.50 8.39 -16.83
CA GLN A 92 0.79 7.03 -16.30
C GLN A 92 0.23 5.88 -17.16
N HIS A 93 -0.01 6.11 -18.45
CA HIS A 93 -0.32 5.06 -19.42
C HIS A 93 0.79 4.84 -20.43
#